data_AF-A0A8D8G292-F1
#
_entry.id   AF-A0A8D8G292-F1
#
_cell.length_a   1.000
_cell.length_b   1.000
_cell.length_c   1.000
_cell.angle_alpha   90.00
_cell.angle_beta   90.00
_cell.angle_gamma   90.00
#
_symmetry.space_group_name_H-M   'P 1'
#
loop_
_entity.id
_entity.type
_entity.pdbx_description
1 polymer ?
#
loop_
_entity_poly.entity_id
_entity_poly.type
_entity_poly.pdbx_seq_one_letter_code
_entity_poly.pdbx_strand_id
1 'polypeptide(L)'
;MAFAGLKKQINKANQYVTEKMGGAEGTKLDLDFMEMERKTDVTVELVEELQAKTKEYLQPNPTARAKMAAVKEGILADCMLTYGKKLGEDSIFANALVEMGDSLKQMADVKYSLDDNIKQNFLEPLHQLQTKDLKEVMHHRKKLQGRRLDFDCKKRRQAKDEEVRGAEEKFAESLQLAQVGMYNLL
;
A
#
# COMPACT_ATOMS: atom_id res chain seq x y z
N MET A 1 -10.62 16.08 -33.08
CA MET A 1 -9.86 15.85 -31.83
C MET A 1 -10.07 14.43 -31.26
N ALA A 2 -11.30 13.97 -31.00
CA ALA A 2 -11.56 12.66 -30.35
C ALA A 2 -11.07 11.42 -31.15
N PHE A 3 -11.24 11.42 -32.48
CA PHE A 3 -10.85 10.28 -33.33
C PHE A 3 -9.33 10.00 -33.36
N ALA A 4 -8.50 11.04 -33.29
CA ALA A 4 -7.05 10.88 -33.29
C ALA A 4 -6.54 10.23 -31.98
N GLY A 5 -7.15 10.59 -30.84
CA GLY A 5 -6.86 9.98 -29.54
C GLY A 5 -7.24 8.50 -29.50
N LEU A 6 -8.41 8.14 -30.05
CA LEU A 6 -8.88 6.76 -30.11
C LEU A 6 -7.98 5.88 -30.99
N LYS A 7 -7.62 6.36 -32.20
CA LYS A 7 -6.69 5.66 -33.10
C LYS A 7 -5.34 5.40 -32.43
N LYS A 8 -4.85 6.35 -31.64
CA LYS A 8 -3.61 6.21 -30.88
C LYS A 8 -3.69 5.10 -29.83
N GLN A 9 -4.79 5.01 -29.08
CA GLN A 9 -4.95 3.95 -28.07
C GLN A 9 -5.04 2.56 -28.70
N ILE A 10 -5.75 2.41 -29.83
CA ILE A 10 -5.81 1.15 -30.60
C ILE A 10 -4.40 0.73 -31.06
N ASN A 11 -3.62 1.68 -31.57
CA ASN A 11 -2.26 1.39 -32.01
C ASN A 11 -1.36 0.90 -30.87
N LYS A 12 -1.45 1.50 -29.68
CA LYS A 12 -0.71 1.04 -28.49
C LYS A 12 -1.14 -0.35 -28.06
N ALA A 13 -2.44 -0.63 -28.07
CA ALA A 13 -2.98 -1.95 -27.74
C ALA A 13 -2.46 -3.01 -28.72
N ASN A 14 -2.51 -2.72 -30.03
CA ASN A 14 -1.97 -3.62 -31.05
C ASN A 14 -0.47 -3.85 -30.87
N GLN A 15 0.30 -2.80 -30.56
CA GLN A 15 1.73 -2.91 -30.28
C GLN A 15 1.99 -3.82 -29.07
N TYR A 16 1.25 -3.62 -27.97
CA TYR A 16 1.35 -4.44 -26.77
C TYR A 16 1.08 -5.93 -27.04
N VAL A 17 0.01 -6.24 -27.78
CA VAL A 17 -0.31 -7.63 -28.17
C VAL A 17 0.80 -8.21 -29.03
N THR A 18 1.33 -7.42 -29.97
CA THR A 18 2.40 -7.88 -30.87
C THR A 18 3.68 -8.21 -30.10
N GLU A 19 4.01 -7.48 -29.04
CA GLU A 19 5.17 -7.76 -28.20
C GLU A 19 4.96 -8.98 -27.29
N LYS A 20 3.76 -9.14 -26.73
CA LYS A 20 3.47 -10.24 -25.79
C LYS A 20 3.17 -11.57 -26.47
N MET A 21 2.53 -11.55 -27.63
CA MET A 21 2.04 -12.75 -28.32
C MET A 21 2.68 -12.97 -29.69
N GLY A 22 3.19 -11.90 -30.32
CA GLY A 22 3.74 -11.93 -31.68
C GLY A 22 5.26 -12.04 -31.74
N GLY A 23 5.96 -12.19 -30.61
CA GLY A 23 7.42 -12.36 -30.54
C GLY A 23 8.24 -11.12 -30.92
N ALA A 24 7.60 -9.96 -31.09
CA ALA A 24 8.32 -8.75 -31.48
C ALA A 24 8.96 -8.08 -30.25
N GLU A 25 10.26 -7.82 -30.29
CA GLU A 25 10.92 -7.08 -29.20
C GLU A 25 10.48 -5.61 -29.21
N GLY A 26 10.16 -5.10 -28.01
CA GLY A 26 9.95 -3.67 -27.75
C GLY A 26 11.24 -2.99 -27.31
N THR A 27 11.21 -1.67 -27.15
CA THR A 27 12.34 -0.92 -26.57
C THR A 27 12.67 -1.48 -25.18
N LYS A 28 13.92 -1.95 -25.00
CA LYS A 28 14.43 -2.47 -23.73
C LYS A 28 14.87 -1.31 -22.83
N LEU A 29 14.61 -1.47 -21.53
CA LEU A 29 15.13 -0.58 -20.49
C LEU A 29 16.42 -1.18 -19.92
N ASP A 30 17.26 -0.35 -19.32
CA ASP A 30 18.50 -0.81 -18.71
C ASP A 30 18.25 -1.68 -17.47
N LEU A 31 19.31 -2.40 -17.04
CA LEU A 31 19.24 -3.33 -15.91
C LEU A 31 18.90 -2.62 -14.59
N ASP A 32 19.40 -1.40 -14.40
CA ASP A 32 19.19 -0.62 -13.17
C ASP A 32 17.71 -0.20 -13.04
N PHE A 33 17.10 0.23 -14.14
CA PHE A 33 15.67 0.51 -14.21
C PHE A 33 14.85 -0.73 -13.88
N MET A 34 15.17 -1.86 -14.50
CA MET A 34 14.42 -3.10 -14.27
C MET A 34 14.52 -3.59 -12.82
N GLU A 35 15.68 -3.39 -12.17
CA GLU A 35 15.82 -3.73 -10.75
C GLU A 35 15.06 -2.75 -9.85
N MET A 36 15.09 -1.44 -10.13
CA MET A 36 14.24 -0.47 -9.42
C MET A 36 12.75 -0.77 -9.59
N GLU A 37 12.35 -1.17 -10.80
CA GLU A 37 10.99 -1.57 -11.12
C GLU A 37 10.56 -2.77 -10.28
N ARG A 38 11.39 -3.82 -10.24
CA ARG A 38 11.16 -5.02 -9.43
C ARG A 38 11.06 -4.69 -7.94
N LYS A 39 11.96 -3.85 -7.41
CA LYS A 39 11.91 -3.41 -6.01
C LYS A 39 10.64 -2.62 -5.70
N THR A 40 10.24 -1.72 -6.61
CA THR A 40 9.01 -0.94 -6.49
C THR A 40 7.78 -1.86 -6.42
N ASP A 41 7.69 -2.87 -7.27
CA ASP A 41 6.59 -3.84 -7.26
C ASP A 41 6.51 -4.57 -5.91
N VAL A 42 7.65 -5.06 -5.41
CA VAL A 42 7.72 -5.71 -4.08
C VAL A 42 7.33 -4.75 -2.96
N THR A 43 7.75 -3.48 -3.02
CA THR A 43 7.38 -2.48 -2.02
C THR A 43 5.87 -2.22 -2.00
N VAL A 44 5.23 -2.18 -3.17
CA VAL A 44 3.76 -2.03 -3.26
C VAL A 44 3.04 -3.19 -2.56
N GLU A 45 3.41 -4.42 -2.91
CA GLU A 45 2.84 -5.63 -2.31
C GLU A 45 3.07 -5.67 -0.79
N LEU A 46 4.29 -5.36 -0.36
CA LEU A 46 4.68 -5.31 1.06
C LEU A 46 3.82 -4.32 1.86
N VAL A 47 3.64 -3.10 1.34
CA VAL A 47 2.86 -2.05 2.03
C VAL A 47 1.39 -2.45 2.14
N GLU A 48 0.84 -3.12 1.13
CA GLU A 48 -0.53 -3.64 1.17
C GLU A 48 -0.69 -4.76 2.20
N GLU A 49 0.20 -5.75 2.18
CA GLU A 49 0.15 -6.88 3.10
C GLU A 49 0.39 -6.47 4.56
N LEU A 50 1.38 -5.62 4.82
CA LEU A 50 1.67 -5.13 6.18
C LEU A 50 0.46 -4.39 6.77
N GLN A 51 -0.14 -3.48 6.00
CA GLN A 51 -1.33 -2.78 6.47
C GLN A 51 -2.48 -3.75 6.79
N ALA A 52 -2.72 -4.74 5.93
CA ALA A 52 -3.80 -5.72 6.13
C ALA A 52 -3.53 -6.57 7.39
N LYS A 53 -2.32 -7.13 7.50
CA LYS A 53 -1.93 -8.01 8.60
C LYS A 53 -1.84 -7.29 9.93
N THR A 54 -1.37 -6.05 9.97
CA THR A 54 -1.37 -5.26 11.20
C THR A 54 -2.79 -4.90 11.64
N LYS A 55 -3.70 -4.57 10.71
CA LYS A 55 -5.12 -4.34 11.05
C LYS A 55 -5.80 -5.59 11.60
N GLU A 56 -5.50 -6.76 11.04
CA GLU A 56 -5.95 -8.06 11.53
C GLU A 56 -5.39 -8.36 12.94
N TYR A 57 -4.11 -8.10 13.16
CA TYR A 57 -3.46 -8.26 14.47
C TYR A 57 -4.10 -7.38 15.55
N LEU A 58 -4.32 -6.09 15.27
CA LEU A 58 -4.92 -5.17 16.23
C LEU A 58 -6.38 -5.52 16.53
N GLN A 59 -7.14 -6.01 15.55
CA GLN A 59 -8.56 -6.31 15.70
C GLN A 59 -8.93 -7.61 14.95
N PRO A 60 -8.71 -8.79 15.56
CA PRO A 60 -8.90 -10.08 14.88
C PRO A 60 -10.36 -10.42 14.51
N ASN A 61 -11.33 -9.66 15.02
CA ASN A 61 -12.75 -9.87 14.70
C ASN A 61 -13.30 -8.70 13.83
N PRO A 62 -13.64 -8.93 12.55
CA PRO A 62 -14.22 -7.93 11.66
C PRO A 62 -15.56 -7.33 12.14
N THR A 63 -16.33 -8.09 12.93
CA THR A 63 -17.64 -7.67 13.48
C THR A 63 -17.47 -6.85 14.76
N ALA A 64 -16.33 -6.98 15.44
CA ALA A 64 -15.98 -6.23 16.65
C ALA A 64 -15.21 -4.93 16.33
N ARG A 65 -15.33 -4.41 15.09
CA ARG A 65 -14.62 -3.21 14.58
C ARG A 65 -15.10 -1.89 15.23
N ALA A 66 -15.66 -1.96 16.44
CA ALA A 66 -15.84 -0.86 17.34
C ALA A 66 -15.36 -1.27 18.74
N LYS A 67 -14.13 -0.85 19.10
CA LYS A 67 -13.64 -0.68 20.49
C LYS A 67 -13.34 -1.93 21.35
N MET A 68 -13.18 -3.16 20.83
CA MET A 68 -13.35 -4.33 21.71
C MET A 68 -12.13 -4.99 22.37
N ALA A 69 -10.88 -4.81 21.92
CA ALA A 69 -9.75 -5.53 22.52
C ALA A 69 -9.52 -5.14 23.99
N ALA A 70 -9.14 -3.89 24.28
CA ALA A 70 -9.02 -3.36 25.64
C ALA A 70 -10.33 -3.42 26.46
N VAL A 71 -11.48 -3.50 25.79
CA VAL A 71 -12.79 -3.61 26.44
C VAL A 71 -13.02 -5.00 27.05
N LYS A 72 -12.37 -6.07 26.58
CA LYS A 72 -12.52 -7.40 27.20
C LYS A 72 -11.89 -7.44 28.58
N GLU A 73 -10.62 -7.03 28.69
CA GLU A 73 -9.92 -6.91 29.96
C GLU A 73 -10.61 -5.87 30.86
N GLY A 74 -11.03 -4.73 30.31
CA GLY A 74 -11.75 -3.69 31.07
C GLY A 74 -13.09 -4.16 31.65
N ILE A 75 -13.91 -4.87 30.88
CA ILE A 75 -15.21 -5.41 31.37
C ILE A 75 -14.97 -6.45 32.47
N LEU A 76 -14.00 -7.34 32.28
CA LEU A 76 -13.68 -8.36 33.29
C LEU A 76 -13.12 -7.70 34.57
N ALA A 77 -12.24 -6.71 34.42
CA ALA A 77 -11.73 -5.90 35.52
C ALA A 77 -12.89 -5.25 36.31
N ASP A 78 -13.81 -4.57 35.63
CA ASP A 78 -14.93 -3.89 36.28
C ASP A 78 -15.84 -4.89 37.02
N CYS A 79 -16.06 -6.08 36.47
CA CYS A 79 -16.78 -7.16 37.14
C CYS A 79 -16.08 -7.61 38.43
N MET A 80 -14.80 -7.95 38.34
CA MET A 80 -13.98 -8.40 39.48
C MET A 80 -13.93 -7.33 40.58
N LEU A 81 -13.67 -6.08 40.22
CA LEU A 81 -13.61 -4.96 41.16
C LEU A 81 -14.96 -4.71 41.82
N THR A 82 -16.05 -4.79 41.06
CA THR A 82 -17.41 -4.58 41.59
C THR A 82 -17.78 -5.64 42.62
N TYR A 83 -17.57 -6.92 42.29
CA TYR A 83 -17.95 -8.01 43.20
C TYR A 83 -16.95 -8.24 44.32
N GLY A 84 -15.66 -7.99 44.10
CA GLY A 84 -14.65 -7.98 45.17
C GLY A 84 -15.00 -6.97 46.26
N LYS A 85 -15.33 -5.73 45.89
CA LYS A 85 -15.78 -4.71 46.86
C LYS A 85 -17.08 -5.08 47.58
N LYS A 86 -18.04 -5.69 46.88
CA LYS A 86 -19.32 -6.14 47.48
C LYS A 86 -19.15 -7.30 48.46
N LEU A 87 -18.16 -8.17 48.25
CA LEU A 87 -17.88 -9.31 49.12
C LEU A 87 -17.22 -8.89 50.45
N GLY A 88 -16.61 -7.70 50.50
CA GLY A 88 -15.98 -7.15 51.70
C GLY A 88 -14.53 -7.57 51.89
N GLU A 89 -13.76 -6.72 52.56
CA GLU A 89 -12.29 -6.82 52.67
C GLU A 89 -11.80 -7.96 53.57
N ASP A 90 -12.69 -8.53 54.40
CA ASP A 90 -12.38 -9.66 55.28
C ASP A 90 -12.20 -10.99 54.52
N SER A 91 -12.63 -11.04 53.25
CA SER A 91 -12.52 -12.23 52.40
C SER A 91 -11.22 -12.21 51.59
N ILE A 92 -10.38 -13.23 51.78
CA ILE A 92 -9.16 -13.45 50.98
C ILE A 92 -9.49 -13.50 49.48
N PHE A 93 -10.62 -14.13 49.13
CA PHE A 93 -11.08 -14.20 47.75
C PHE A 93 -11.50 -12.82 47.20
N ALA A 94 -12.15 -11.98 48.01
CA ALA A 94 -12.51 -10.63 47.62
C ALA A 94 -11.26 -9.78 47.32
N ASN A 95 -10.24 -9.86 48.18
CA ASN A 95 -8.96 -9.17 47.97
C ASN A 95 -8.26 -9.64 46.68
N ALA A 96 -8.25 -10.96 46.42
CA ALA A 96 -7.70 -11.50 45.18
C ALA A 96 -8.46 -11.04 43.93
N LEU A 97 -9.79 -10.91 44.00
CA LEU A 97 -10.60 -10.36 42.91
C LEU A 97 -10.26 -8.89 42.65
N VAL A 98 -10.07 -8.09 43.70
CA VAL A 98 -9.70 -6.68 43.56
C VAL A 98 -8.31 -6.55 42.90
N GLU A 99 -7.32 -7.29 43.40
CA GLU A 99 -5.95 -7.24 42.86
C GLU A 99 -5.87 -7.66 41.38
N MET A 100 -6.57 -8.75 41.02
CA MET A 100 -6.65 -9.18 39.62
C MET A 100 -7.41 -8.16 38.75
N GLY A 101 -8.48 -7.57 39.29
CA GLY A 101 -9.24 -6.53 38.61
C GLY A 101 -8.40 -5.29 38.29
N ASP A 102 -7.61 -4.81 39.24
CA ASP A 102 -6.70 -3.67 39.04
C ASP A 102 -5.62 -4.00 38.00
N SER A 103 -5.07 -5.21 38.05
CA SER A 103 -4.08 -5.68 37.07
C SER A 103 -4.65 -5.74 35.65
N LEU A 104 -5.89 -6.21 35.50
CA LEU A 104 -6.59 -6.24 34.21
C LEU A 104 -6.92 -4.83 33.71
N LYS A 105 -7.22 -3.88 34.61
CA LYS A 105 -7.43 -2.47 34.24
C LYS A 105 -6.17 -1.86 33.63
N GLN A 106 -5.03 -2.05 34.29
CA GLN A 106 -3.73 -1.59 33.78
C GLN A 106 -3.39 -2.25 32.43
N MET A 107 -3.65 -3.55 32.28
CA MET A 107 -3.47 -4.26 31.01
C MET A 107 -4.33 -3.67 29.88
N ALA A 108 -5.58 -3.30 30.17
CA ALA A 108 -6.47 -2.66 29.21
C ALA A 108 -5.91 -1.31 28.73
N ASP A 109 -5.40 -0.48 29.65
CA ASP A 109 -4.82 0.83 29.33
C ASP A 109 -3.55 0.72 28.49
N VAL A 110 -2.67 -0.24 28.80
CA VAL A 110 -1.46 -0.51 28.02
C VAL A 110 -1.81 -1.00 26.61
N LYS A 111 -2.78 -1.90 26.47
CA LYS A 111 -3.25 -2.37 25.16
C LYS A 111 -3.85 -1.24 24.33
N TYR A 112 -4.66 -0.37 24.94
CA TYR A 112 -5.22 0.80 24.25
C TYR A 112 -4.11 1.73 23.74
N SER A 113 -3.10 1.97 24.57
CA SER A 113 -1.94 2.79 24.20
C SER A 113 -1.12 2.18 23.07
N LEU A 114 -0.94 0.85 23.07
CA LEU A 114 -0.28 0.11 21.99
C LEU A 114 -1.06 0.23 20.67
N ASP A 115 -2.38 0.04 20.70
CA ASP A 115 -3.25 0.16 19.54
C ASP A 115 -3.14 1.55 18.89
N ASP A 116 -3.19 2.61 19.69
CA ASP A 116 -3.09 3.99 19.21
C ASP A 116 -1.68 4.29 18.68
N ASN A 117 -0.63 3.79 19.36
CA ASN A 117 0.75 3.93 18.89
C ASN A 117 0.97 3.28 17.52
N ILE A 118 0.50 2.04 17.32
CA ILE A 118 0.65 1.32 16.05
C ILE A 118 -0.16 2.02 14.95
N LYS A 119 -1.37 2.52 15.24
CA LYS A 119 -2.14 3.27 14.24
C LYS A 119 -1.40 4.52 13.78
N GLN A 120 -0.93 5.33 14.71
CA GLN A 120 -0.33 6.63 14.41
C GLN A 120 1.08 6.52 13.81
N ASN A 121 1.91 5.60 14.32
CA ASN A 121 3.33 5.55 13.97
C ASN A 121 3.67 4.48 12.93
N PHE A 122 2.71 3.62 12.56
CA PHE A 122 2.94 2.57 11.57
C PHE A 122 1.88 2.56 10.47
N LEU A 123 0.60 2.42 10.83
CA LEU A 123 -0.47 2.31 9.82
C LEU A 123 -0.68 3.62 9.03
N GLU A 124 -0.69 4.77 9.70
CA GLU A 124 -0.91 6.07 9.03
C GLU A 124 0.26 6.43 8.08
N PRO A 125 1.54 6.30 8.46
CA PRO A 125 2.65 6.48 7.53
C PRO A 125 2.59 5.54 6.31
N LEU A 126 2.28 4.25 6.52
CA LEU A 126 2.12 3.30 5.41
C LEU A 126 0.94 3.66 4.49
N HIS A 127 -0.16 4.16 5.07
CA HIS A 127 -1.29 4.64 4.30
C HIS A 127 -0.93 5.87 3.46
N GLN A 128 -0.16 6.81 4.02
CA GLN A 128 0.34 7.96 3.30
C GLN A 128 1.26 7.56 2.15
N LEU A 129 2.22 6.67 2.42
CA LEU A 129 3.13 6.10 1.41
C LEU A 129 2.34 5.47 0.25
N GLN A 130 1.31 4.69 0.55
CA GLN A 130 0.47 4.03 -0.45
C GLN A 130 -0.34 5.02 -1.29
N THR A 131 -0.98 6.00 -0.64
CA THR A 131 -1.95 6.88 -1.31
C THR A 131 -1.32 8.06 -2.03
N LYS A 132 -0.07 8.40 -1.69
CA LYS A 132 0.71 9.48 -2.31
C LYS A 132 1.85 8.93 -3.16
N ASP A 133 2.95 8.53 -2.53
CA ASP A 133 4.22 8.30 -3.24
C ASP A 133 4.13 7.08 -4.16
N LEU A 134 3.65 5.94 -3.66
CA LEU A 134 3.44 4.75 -4.49
C LEU A 134 2.46 5.02 -5.62
N LYS A 135 1.37 5.74 -5.36
CA LYS A 135 0.37 6.09 -6.39
C LYS A 135 0.98 6.97 -7.49
N GLU A 136 1.83 7.92 -7.14
CA GLU A 136 2.53 8.79 -8.08
C GLU A 136 3.56 8.01 -8.91
N VAL A 137 4.38 7.17 -8.27
CA VAL A 137 5.34 6.29 -8.97
C VAL A 137 4.62 5.38 -9.96
N MET A 138 3.50 4.75 -9.55
CA MET A 138 2.71 3.90 -10.43
C MET A 138 2.08 4.69 -11.59
N HIS A 139 1.71 5.96 -11.37
CA HIS A 139 1.25 6.84 -12.45
C HIS A 139 2.36 7.07 -13.49
N HIS A 140 3.58 7.41 -13.05
CA HIS A 140 4.72 7.63 -13.94
C HIS A 140 5.09 6.36 -14.73
N ARG A 141 5.13 5.20 -14.08
CA ARG A 141 5.40 3.90 -14.74
C ARG A 141 4.34 3.57 -15.79
N LYS A 142 3.05 3.75 -15.48
CA LYS A 142 1.97 3.54 -16.45
C LYS A 142 2.08 4.49 -17.64
N LYS A 143 2.43 5.76 -17.40
CA LYS A 143 2.65 6.76 -18.45
C LYS A 143 3.84 6.38 -19.33
N LEU A 144 4.98 5.98 -18.73
CA LEU A 144 6.17 5.49 -19.42
C LEU A 144 5.85 4.34 -20.35
N GLN A 145 5.19 3.29 -19.85
CA GLN A 145 4.82 2.14 -20.68
C GLN A 145 3.94 2.56 -21.87
N GLY A 146 2.99 3.47 -21.64
CA GLY A 146 2.17 4.02 -22.70
C GLY A 146 2.92 4.88 -23.72
N ARG A 147 4.06 5.49 -23.36
CA ARG A 147 4.93 6.24 -24.28
C ARG A 147 5.87 5.32 -25.05
N ARG A 148 6.42 4.31 -24.39
CA ARG A 148 7.25 3.26 -25.02
C ARG A 148 6.48 2.59 -26.16
N LEU A 149 5.26 2.13 -25.90
CA LEU A 149 4.40 1.51 -26.92
C LEU A 149 4.07 2.45 -28.10
N ASP A 150 3.94 3.76 -27.85
CA ASP A 150 3.69 4.75 -28.91
C ASP A 150 4.92 4.93 -29.80
N PHE A 151 6.10 5.05 -29.17
CA PHE A 151 7.39 5.14 -29.84
C PHE A 151 7.66 3.89 -30.69
N ASP A 152 7.53 2.70 -30.10
CA ASP A 152 7.75 1.42 -30.78
C ASP A 152 6.79 1.23 -31.97
N CYS A 153 5.52 1.58 -31.80
CA CYS A 153 4.53 1.50 -32.88
C CYS A 153 4.88 2.43 -34.05
N LYS A 154 5.30 3.68 -33.76
CA LYS A 154 5.64 4.67 -34.79
C LYS A 154 6.92 4.30 -35.53
N LYS A 155 7.93 3.82 -34.79
CA LYS A 155 9.19 3.31 -35.36
C LYS A 155 8.92 2.11 -36.27
N ARG A 156 8.12 1.14 -35.81
CA ARG A 156 7.77 -0.06 -36.59
C ARG A 156 6.99 0.24 -37.87
N ARG A 157 6.11 1.24 -37.83
CA ARG A 157 5.31 1.65 -38.99
C ARG A 157 6.02 2.64 -39.92
N GLN A 158 7.29 2.95 -39.65
CA GLN A 158 8.06 3.93 -40.43
C GLN A 158 7.27 5.25 -40.58
N ALA A 159 6.71 5.74 -39.46
CA ALA A 159 6.07 7.04 -39.44
C ALA A 159 7.06 8.16 -39.79
N LYS A 160 6.57 9.35 -40.11
CA LYS A 160 7.42 10.51 -40.43
C LYS A 160 8.43 10.77 -39.30
N ASP A 161 9.66 11.11 -39.66
CA ASP A 161 10.77 11.29 -38.70
C ASP A 161 10.43 12.25 -37.55
N GLU A 162 9.78 13.37 -37.84
CA GLU A 162 9.32 14.33 -36.81
C GLU A 162 8.34 13.71 -35.81
N GLU A 163 7.48 12.78 -36.25
CA GLU A 163 6.54 12.09 -35.37
C GLU A 163 7.23 11.04 -34.49
N VAL A 164 8.28 10.41 -35.00
CA VAL A 164 9.11 9.44 -34.27
C VAL A 164 9.93 10.16 -33.21
N ARG A 165 10.66 11.22 -33.60
CA ARG A 165 11.44 12.07 -32.70
C ARG A 165 10.59 12.65 -31.57
N GLY A 166 9.42 13.21 -31.89
CA GLY A 166 8.51 13.72 -30.88
C GLY A 166 7.86 12.64 -29.98
N ALA A 167 7.89 11.36 -30.37
CA ALA A 167 7.49 10.25 -29.50
C ALA A 167 8.65 9.79 -28.60
N GLU A 168 9.86 9.77 -29.14
CA GLU A 168 11.10 9.46 -28.44
C GLU A 168 11.37 10.45 -27.29
N GLU A 169 11.26 11.75 -27.55
CA GLU A 169 11.42 12.80 -26.53
C GLU A 169 10.45 12.60 -25.35
N LYS A 170 9.17 12.29 -25.64
CA LYS A 170 8.15 12.05 -24.62
C LYS A 170 8.34 10.74 -23.87
N PHE A 171 8.95 9.75 -24.52
CA PHE A 171 9.36 8.50 -23.90
C PHE A 171 10.51 8.76 -22.92
N ALA A 172 11.57 9.45 -23.35
CA ALA A 172 12.71 9.83 -22.52
C ALA A 172 12.29 10.68 -21.30
N GLU A 173 11.42 11.68 -21.49
CA GLU A 173 10.86 12.48 -20.39
C GLU A 173 10.12 11.61 -19.37
N SER A 174 9.30 10.67 -19.84
CA SER A 174 8.55 9.77 -18.94
C SER A 174 9.45 8.74 -18.26
N LEU A 175 10.56 8.37 -18.91
CA LEU A 175 11.56 7.46 -18.35
C LEU A 175 12.26 8.13 -17.17
N GLN A 176 12.73 9.36 -17.37
CA GLN A 176 13.35 10.16 -16.32
C GLN A 176 12.42 10.35 -15.12
N LEU A 177 11.15 10.70 -15.36
CA LEU A 177 10.17 10.87 -14.28
C LEU A 177 9.92 9.58 -13.51
N ALA A 178 9.81 8.44 -14.19
CA ALA A 178 9.65 7.15 -13.53
C ALA A 178 10.90 6.75 -12.73
N GLN A 179 12.10 7.00 -13.28
CA GLN A 179 13.37 6.74 -12.59
C GLN A 179 13.50 7.57 -11.32
N VAL A 180 13.27 8.88 -11.40
CA VAL A 180 13.34 9.77 -10.23
C VAL A 180 12.27 9.39 -9.21
N GLY A 181 11.06 9.06 -9.65
CA GLY A 181 10.00 8.60 -8.76
C GLY A 181 10.38 7.33 -8.00
N MET A 182 10.87 6.31 -8.72
CA MET A 182 11.30 5.06 -8.08
C MET A 182 12.54 5.25 -7.21
N TYR A 183 13.48 6.11 -7.60
CA TYR A 183 14.67 6.41 -6.81
C TYR A 183 14.31 7.10 -5.49
N ASN A 184 13.37 8.04 -5.49
CA ASN A 184 12.94 8.72 -4.27
C ASN A 184 12.12 7.83 -3.33
N LEU A 185 11.52 6.76 -3.87
CA LEU A 185 10.74 5.79 -3.10
C LEU A 185 11.62 4.79 -2.35
N LEU A 186 12.75 4.39 -2.94
CA LEU A 186 13.62 3.30 -2.49
C LEU A 186 14.76 3.79 -1.58
#